data_AF-A0A950PU94-F1
#
_entry.id   AF-A0A950PU94-F1
#
_cell.length_a   1.000
_cell.length_b   1.000
_cell.length_c   1.000
_cell.angle_alpha   90.00
_cell.angle_beta   90.00
_cell.angle_gamma   90.00
#
_symmetry.space_group_name_H-M   'P 1'
#
loop_
_entity.id
_entity.type
_entity.pdbx_description
1 polymer ?
#
loop_
_entity_poly.entity_id
_entity_poly.type
_entity_poly.pdbx_seq_one_letter_code
_entity_poly.pdbx_strand_id
1 'polypeptide(L)'
;QKEKAPLSAADRAQLIQDVSDDILGYGPIDRYLKEEEITEIMCNGPHSIYVERGGKLEPVAAQFVDEDHLRRIIDKIVAQVGRRIDEATPMVDARLPDGSRVNAVVHPLAIGGPFMTIRKFATDPYTVEDLIGFGTMSAATARFLEACVVGRLNVIVSGGTGTGKTTTLNVLSSFIPDDERIVTVEDAKELQLHQDHVLAMEARPPNIEGKGQVTIRDLVRNSLRMRPDRIVVGEVRGGEALDMLQAMNTGHDGSITTVHSNSPRDSLSRIETMTLMAGFDLPIRAIREQMASALDLIVHLTRLRDGTRRITHITEVQGMEGDVITMQDVFLFDFGAGIDPNGRFKGQLKATGIRPRFAEKLADLGVKLGAELFATQPSAAKRPAGRR
;
A
#
# COMPACT_ATOMS: atom_id res chain seq x y z
N GLN A 1 -42.84 -44.16 -3.11
CA GLN A 1 -41.67 -43.84 -2.28
C GLN A 1 -40.47 -43.81 -3.22
N LYS A 2 -39.85 -42.64 -3.45
CA LYS A 2 -38.59 -42.58 -4.21
C LYS A 2 -37.48 -42.95 -3.24
N GLU A 3 -36.91 -44.14 -3.39
CA GLU A 3 -35.72 -44.57 -2.66
C GLU A 3 -34.59 -43.57 -2.91
N LYS A 4 -34.11 -42.93 -1.84
CA LYS A 4 -32.86 -42.17 -1.87
C LYS A 4 -31.74 -43.18 -2.05
N ALA A 5 -31.07 -43.15 -3.19
CA ALA A 5 -29.84 -43.90 -3.41
C ALA A 5 -28.84 -43.56 -2.28
N PRO A 6 -28.12 -44.55 -1.72
CA PRO A 6 -27.12 -44.29 -0.71
C PRO A 6 -26.02 -43.37 -1.27
N LEU A 7 -25.72 -42.29 -0.55
CA LEU A 7 -24.64 -41.35 -0.88
C LEU A 7 -23.32 -42.12 -1.05
N SER A 8 -22.56 -41.82 -2.10
CA SER A 8 -21.23 -42.41 -2.25
C SER A 8 -20.31 -41.94 -1.13
N ALA A 9 -19.23 -42.68 -0.87
CA ALA A 9 -18.25 -42.27 0.15
C ALA A 9 -17.66 -40.88 -0.14
N ALA A 10 -17.50 -40.54 -1.43
CA ALA A 10 -17.05 -39.23 -1.88
C ALA A 10 -18.10 -38.13 -1.62
N ASP A 11 -19.38 -38.39 -1.95
CA ASP A 11 -20.46 -37.43 -1.70
C ASP A 11 -20.66 -37.18 -0.20
N ARG A 12 -20.53 -38.23 0.61
CA ARG A 12 -20.61 -38.11 2.07
C ARG A 12 -19.44 -37.30 2.64
N ALA A 13 -18.23 -37.50 2.13
CA ALA A 13 -17.07 -36.72 2.54
C ALA A 13 -17.21 -35.24 2.16
N GLN A 14 -17.68 -34.96 0.94
CA GLN A 14 -17.94 -33.59 0.49
C GLN A 14 -19.02 -32.91 1.35
N LEU A 15 -20.14 -33.60 1.62
CA LEU A 15 -21.21 -33.06 2.46
C LEU A 15 -20.74 -32.77 3.89
N ILE A 16 -19.88 -33.62 4.46
CA ILE A 16 -19.27 -33.39 5.77
C ILE A 16 -18.37 -32.15 5.74
N GLN A 17 -17.58 -31.98 4.67
CA GLN A 17 -16.73 -30.81 4.50
C GLN A 17 -17.56 -29.53 4.37
N ASP A 18 -18.60 -29.53 3.55
CA ASP A 18 -19.48 -28.37 3.34
C ASP A 18 -20.16 -27.95 4.65
N VAL A 19 -20.67 -28.92 5.44
CA VAL A 19 -21.26 -28.64 6.76
C VAL A 19 -20.21 -28.13 7.75
N SER A 20 -18.99 -28.69 7.71
CA SER A 20 -17.89 -28.21 8.54
C SER A 20 -17.49 -26.79 8.19
N ASP A 21 -17.40 -26.46 6.91
CA ASP A 21 -17.03 -25.13 6.42
C ASP A 21 -18.13 -24.10 6.74
N ASP A 22 -19.42 -24.48 6.71
CA ASP A 22 -20.52 -23.61 7.14
C ASP A 22 -20.52 -23.35 8.65
N ILE A 23 -20.28 -24.38 9.47
CA ILE A 23 -20.32 -24.25 10.94
C ILE A 23 -19.04 -23.59 11.47
N LEU A 24 -17.88 -24.12 11.08
CA LEU A 24 -16.59 -23.72 11.61
C LEU A 24 -15.94 -22.62 10.76
N GLY A 25 -16.04 -22.71 9.44
CA GLY A 25 -15.41 -21.79 8.48
C GLY A 25 -16.31 -20.64 8.02
N TYR A 26 -16.09 -20.20 6.78
CA TYR A 26 -16.84 -19.11 6.13
C TYR A 26 -17.76 -19.62 5.00
N GLY A 27 -18.21 -20.87 5.09
CA GLY A 27 -19.07 -21.51 4.11
C GLY A 27 -18.38 -21.73 2.75
N PRO A 28 -19.07 -21.54 1.61
CA PRO A 28 -18.55 -21.86 0.28
C PRO A 28 -17.25 -21.14 -0.11
N ILE A 29 -16.92 -20.03 0.56
CA ILE A 29 -15.71 -19.25 0.31
C ILE A 29 -14.49 -19.70 1.12
N ASP A 30 -14.68 -20.58 2.12
CA ASP A 30 -13.63 -20.99 3.06
C ASP A 30 -12.43 -21.63 2.34
N ARG A 31 -12.70 -22.43 1.31
CA ARG A 31 -11.65 -23.02 0.47
C ARG A 31 -10.76 -21.97 -0.21
N TYR A 32 -11.34 -20.88 -0.69
CA TYR A 32 -10.60 -19.82 -1.40
C TYR A 32 -9.81 -18.94 -0.45
N LEU A 33 -10.30 -18.77 0.79
CA LEU A 33 -9.53 -18.09 1.83
C LEU A 33 -8.22 -18.84 2.12
N LYS A 34 -8.22 -20.17 2.03
CA LYS A 34 -7.04 -21.02 2.25
C LYS A 34 -6.07 -21.08 1.06
N GLU A 35 -6.48 -20.70 -0.15
CA GLU A 35 -5.62 -20.74 -1.34
C GLU A 35 -4.68 -19.52 -1.41
N GLU A 36 -3.36 -19.73 -1.30
CA GLU A 36 -2.35 -18.64 -1.29
C GLU A 36 -2.33 -17.79 -2.57
N GLU A 37 -2.64 -18.38 -3.73
CA GLU A 37 -2.64 -17.66 -5.01
C GLU A 37 -3.79 -16.65 -5.15
N ILE A 38 -4.82 -16.75 -4.29
CA ILE A 38 -5.97 -15.85 -4.29
C ILE A 38 -5.65 -14.64 -3.40
N THR A 39 -5.83 -13.45 -3.95
CA THR A 39 -5.58 -12.17 -3.26
C THR A 39 -6.86 -11.45 -2.82
N GLU A 40 -7.97 -11.69 -3.51
CA GLU A 40 -9.25 -11.04 -3.25
C GLU A 40 -10.42 -12.00 -3.54
N ILE A 41 -11.50 -11.91 -2.77
CA ILE A 41 -12.75 -12.66 -2.95
C ILE A 41 -13.90 -11.65 -2.95
N MET A 42 -14.75 -11.69 -3.96
CA MET A 42 -15.90 -10.79 -4.13
C MET A 42 -17.18 -11.60 -4.26
N CYS A 43 -18.07 -11.47 -3.28
CA CYS A 43 -19.41 -12.03 -3.26
C CYS A 43 -20.39 -10.92 -3.66
N ASN A 44 -20.83 -10.91 -4.90
CA ASN A 44 -21.76 -9.92 -5.46
C ASN A 44 -23.23 -10.37 -5.30
N GLY A 45 -23.52 -11.06 -4.19
CA GLY A 45 -24.76 -11.80 -3.95
C GLY A 45 -24.50 -13.30 -3.76
N PRO A 46 -25.53 -14.09 -3.39
CA PRO A 46 -25.36 -15.48 -3.00
C PRO A 46 -24.86 -16.40 -4.12
N HIS A 47 -25.18 -16.08 -5.38
CA HIS A 47 -24.89 -16.94 -6.53
C HIS A 47 -23.80 -16.38 -7.46
N SER A 48 -23.13 -15.30 -7.06
CA SER A 48 -22.15 -14.60 -7.89
C SER A 48 -20.88 -14.33 -7.10
N ILE A 49 -19.89 -15.21 -7.23
CA ILE A 49 -18.61 -15.13 -6.54
C ILE A 49 -17.47 -15.02 -7.55
N TYR A 50 -16.57 -14.07 -7.32
CA TYR A 50 -15.35 -13.85 -8.08
C TYR A 50 -14.14 -13.94 -7.14
N VAL A 51 -12.99 -14.34 -7.70
CA VAL A 51 -11.71 -14.29 -7.01
C VAL A 51 -10.68 -13.57 -7.87
N GLU A 52 -9.70 -12.91 -7.25
CA GLU A 52 -8.52 -12.38 -7.94
C GLU A 52 -7.37 -13.38 -7.84
N ARG A 53 -6.89 -13.86 -8.98
CA ARG A 53 -5.68 -14.70 -9.10
C ARG A 53 -4.69 -14.05 -10.05
N GLY A 54 -3.47 -13.80 -9.59
CA GLY A 54 -2.42 -13.18 -10.42
C GLY A 54 -2.80 -11.82 -11.04
N GLY A 55 -3.63 -11.02 -10.34
CA GLY A 55 -4.06 -9.71 -10.82
C GLY A 55 -5.23 -9.73 -11.82
N LYS A 56 -5.87 -10.89 -12.01
CA LYS A 56 -7.02 -11.06 -12.90
C LYS A 56 -8.23 -11.57 -12.12
N LEU A 57 -9.41 -11.02 -12.44
CA LEU A 57 -10.67 -11.45 -11.86
C LEU A 57 -11.23 -12.66 -12.61
N GLU A 58 -11.58 -13.71 -11.88
CA GLU A 58 -12.19 -14.92 -12.42
C GLU A 58 -13.46 -15.31 -11.64
N PRO A 59 -14.56 -15.67 -12.34
CA PRO A 59 -15.75 -16.19 -11.67
C PRO A 59 -15.49 -17.62 -11.18
N VAL A 60 -16.07 -17.99 -10.05
CA VAL A 60 -15.95 -19.33 -9.48
C VAL A 60 -17.29 -20.04 -9.36
N ALA A 61 -17.25 -21.37 -9.31
CA ALA A 61 -18.45 -22.21 -9.22
C ALA A 61 -19.09 -22.25 -7.82
N ALA A 62 -18.40 -21.77 -6.78
CA ALA A 62 -18.96 -21.74 -5.44
C ALA A 62 -20.13 -20.75 -5.35
N GLN A 63 -21.15 -21.13 -4.58
CA GLN A 63 -22.34 -20.32 -4.36
C GLN A 63 -22.84 -20.55 -2.93
N PHE A 64 -23.37 -19.50 -2.32
CA PHE A 64 -24.21 -19.60 -1.14
C PHE A 64 -25.57 -20.17 -1.52
N VAL A 65 -26.25 -20.76 -0.52
CA VAL A 65 -27.58 -21.36 -0.68
C VAL A 65 -28.61 -20.30 -1.06
N ASP A 66 -28.57 -19.16 -0.38
CA ASP A 66 -29.48 -18.03 -0.52
C ASP A 66 -28.86 -16.77 0.12
N GLU A 67 -29.58 -15.64 0.03
CA GLU A 67 -29.17 -14.38 0.63
C GLU A 67 -29.02 -14.48 2.15
N ASP A 68 -29.89 -15.25 2.81
CA ASP A 68 -29.84 -15.47 4.26
C ASP A 68 -28.57 -16.21 4.68
N HIS A 69 -28.08 -17.16 3.86
CA HIS A 69 -26.82 -17.84 4.10
C HIS A 69 -25.65 -16.87 4.02
N LEU A 70 -25.53 -16.09 2.95
CA LEU A 70 -24.49 -15.07 2.85
C LEU A 70 -24.57 -14.07 4.01
N ARG A 71 -25.79 -13.64 4.38
CA ARG A 71 -26.02 -12.76 5.53
C ARG A 71 -25.52 -13.36 6.84
N ARG A 72 -25.79 -14.65 7.12
CA ARG A 72 -25.28 -15.33 8.32
C ARG A 72 -23.75 -15.33 8.39
N ILE A 73 -23.07 -15.53 7.25
CA ILE A 73 -21.60 -15.48 7.21
C ILE A 73 -21.08 -14.06 7.47
N ILE A 74 -21.71 -13.04 6.88
CA ILE A 74 -21.39 -11.63 7.16
C ILE A 74 -21.57 -11.33 8.65
N ASP A 75 -22.70 -11.70 9.24
CA ASP A 75 -23.00 -11.47 10.66
C ASP A 75 -21.98 -12.19 11.56
N LYS A 76 -21.56 -13.41 11.21
CA LYS A 76 -20.51 -14.17 11.92
C LYS A 76 -19.18 -13.42 11.92
N ILE A 77 -18.73 -12.91 10.77
CA ILE A 77 -17.48 -12.14 10.65
C ILE A 77 -17.56 -10.85 11.49
N VAL A 78 -18.67 -10.12 11.37
CA VAL A 78 -18.87 -8.83 12.02
C VAL A 78 -18.94 -8.96 13.54
N ALA A 79 -19.56 -10.03 14.04
CA ALA A 79 -19.65 -10.33 15.47
C ALA A 79 -18.27 -10.61 16.10
N GLN A 80 -17.35 -11.26 15.38
CA GLN A 80 -16.00 -11.55 15.87
C GLN A 80 -15.18 -10.29 16.17
N VAL A 81 -15.41 -9.20 15.44
CA VAL A 81 -14.71 -7.92 15.63
C VAL A 81 -15.51 -6.90 16.46
N GLY A 82 -16.61 -7.34 17.10
CA GLY A 82 -17.44 -6.49 17.95
C GLY A 82 -18.13 -5.34 17.21
N ARG A 83 -18.39 -5.50 15.90
CA ARG A 83 -19.12 -4.53 15.09
C ARG A 83 -20.57 -4.99 14.89
N ARG A 84 -21.41 -4.14 14.27
CA ARG A 84 -22.79 -4.46 13.90
C ARG A 84 -23.05 -4.07 12.45
N ILE A 85 -23.94 -4.82 11.80
CA ILE A 85 -24.47 -4.54 10.48
C ILE A 85 -25.97 -4.85 10.47
N ASP A 86 -26.78 -3.84 10.18
CA ASP A 86 -28.25 -3.90 10.17
C ASP A 86 -28.83 -2.82 9.24
N GLU A 87 -30.15 -2.70 9.17
CA GLU A 87 -30.80 -1.73 8.27
C GLU A 87 -30.49 -0.27 8.62
N ALA A 88 -30.16 0.03 9.88
CA ALA A 88 -29.77 1.38 10.31
C ALA A 88 -28.30 1.66 9.99
N THR A 89 -27.43 0.63 10.03
CA THR A 89 -26.02 0.69 9.65
C THR A 89 -25.71 -0.38 8.60
N PRO A 90 -26.11 -0.19 7.33
CA PRO A 90 -26.11 -1.25 6.30
C PRO A 90 -24.74 -1.48 5.65
N MET A 91 -23.67 -0.90 6.17
CA MET A 91 -22.30 -1.04 5.67
C MET A 91 -21.34 -1.26 6.84
N VAL A 92 -20.34 -2.11 6.64
CA VAL A 92 -19.34 -2.38 7.66
C VAL A 92 -17.99 -2.73 7.04
N ASP A 93 -16.93 -2.23 7.66
CA ASP A 93 -15.59 -2.76 7.49
C ASP A 93 -15.27 -3.64 8.71
N ALA A 94 -14.73 -4.84 8.47
CA ALA A 94 -14.39 -5.83 9.47
C ALA A 94 -13.04 -6.51 9.13
N ARG A 95 -12.61 -7.43 9.98
CA ARG A 95 -11.41 -8.23 9.77
C ARG A 95 -11.66 -9.69 10.11
N LEU A 96 -11.00 -10.57 9.38
CA LEU A 96 -10.86 -11.96 9.74
C LEU A 96 -9.72 -12.16 10.76
N PRO A 97 -9.65 -13.29 11.48
CA PRO A 97 -8.59 -13.57 12.44
C PRO A 97 -7.17 -13.60 11.85
N ASP A 98 -7.04 -13.88 10.55
CA ASP A 98 -5.78 -13.86 9.79
C ASP A 98 -5.32 -12.43 9.40
N GLY A 99 -6.12 -11.40 9.73
CA GLY A 99 -5.87 -10.01 9.38
C GLY A 99 -6.53 -9.55 8.08
N SER A 100 -7.12 -10.46 7.29
CA SER A 100 -7.78 -10.13 6.02
C SER A 100 -8.90 -9.12 6.21
N ARG A 101 -8.99 -8.14 5.31
CA ARG A 101 -9.96 -7.03 5.40
C ARG A 101 -11.27 -7.45 4.75
N VAL A 102 -12.39 -7.20 5.41
CA VAL A 102 -13.72 -7.49 4.90
C VAL A 102 -14.53 -6.21 4.80
N ASN A 103 -15.08 -5.92 3.64
CA ASN A 103 -16.12 -4.92 3.46
C ASN A 103 -17.43 -5.63 3.15
N ALA A 104 -18.51 -5.24 3.81
CA ALA A 104 -19.84 -5.80 3.53
C ALA A 104 -20.91 -4.71 3.49
N VAL A 105 -21.90 -4.92 2.62
CA VAL A 105 -23.05 -4.05 2.42
C VAL A 105 -24.32 -4.90 2.38
N VAL A 106 -25.35 -4.50 3.13
CA VAL A 106 -26.65 -5.21 3.22
C VAL A 106 -27.82 -4.30 2.81
N HIS A 107 -29.02 -4.86 2.77
CA HIS A 107 -30.26 -4.12 2.57
C HIS A 107 -30.40 -2.98 3.61
N PRO A 108 -30.89 -1.78 3.23
CA PRO A 108 -31.50 -1.42 1.95
C PRO A 108 -30.54 -0.97 0.85
N LEU A 109 -29.23 -0.90 1.09
CA LEU A 109 -28.27 -0.40 0.10
C LEU A 109 -27.89 -1.44 -0.96
N ALA A 110 -27.78 -2.71 -0.54
CA ALA A 110 -27.45 -3.81 -1.44
C ALA A 110 -28.72 -4.35 -2.13
N ILE A 111 -29.12 -3.70 -3.23
CA ILE A 111 -30.29 -4.10 -4.03
C ILE A 111 -29.92 -5.35 -4.82
N GLY A 112 -30.59 -6.48 -4.53
CA GLY A 112 -30.29 -7.79 -5.14
C GLY A 112 -29.50 -8.76 -4.25
N GLY A 113 -29.39 -8.45 -2.95
CA GLY A 113 -28.80 -9.30 -1.94
C GLY A 113 -27.52 -8.71 -1.33
N PRO A 114 -27.01 -9.26 -0.21
CA PRO A 114 -25.81 -8.74 0.44
C PRO A 114 -24.58 -8.80 -0.48
N PHE A 115 -23.69 -7.81 -0.36
CA PHE A 115 -22.38 -7.80 -1.01
C PHE A 115 -21.27 -7.94 0.03
N MET A 116 -20.23 -8.69 -0.29
CA MET A 116 -19.06 -8.85 0.57
C MET A 116 -17.78 -8.95 -0.25
N THR A 117 -16.78 -8.16 0.10
CA THR A 117 -15.44 -8.21 -0.49
C THR A 117 -14.43 -8.51 0.60
N ILE A 118 -13.61 -9.54 0.39
CA ILE A 118 -12.50 -9.91 1.28
C ILE A 118 -11.21 -9.68 0.52
N ARG A 119 -10.37 -8.80 1.04
CA ARG A 119 -8.99 -8.61 0.58
C ARG A 119 -8.06 -9.34 1.54
N LYS A 120 -7.40 -10.39 1.06
CA LYS A 120 -6.57 -11.24 1.89
C LYS A 120 -5.36 -10.47 2.42
N PHE A 121 -5.02 -10.70 3.68
CA PHE A 121 -3.76 -10.26 4.23
C PHE A 121 -2.67 -11.18 3.67
N ALA A 122 -1.64 -10.60 3.05
CA ALA A 122 -0.53 -11.40 2.54
C ALA A 122 0.19 -12.04 3.73
N THR A 123 0.28 -13.37 3.76
CA THR A 123 0.99 -14.12 4.81
C THR A 123 2.47 -13.78 4.84
N ASP A 124 3.09 -13.62 3.67
CA ASP A 124 4.48 -13.19 3.54
C ASP A 124 4.56 -11.83 2.82
N PRO A 125 5.16 -10.80 3.44
CA PRO A 125 5.43 -9.55 2.76
C PRO A 125 6.50 -9.75 1.68
N TYR A 126 6.34 -9.09 0.53
CA TYR A 126 7.37 -9.08 -0.50
C TYR A 126 8.69 -8.49 0.02
N THR A 127 9.79 -9.07 -0.42
CA THR A 127 11.17 -8.68 -0.11
C THR A 127 11.75 -7.74 -1.17
N VAL A 128 12.93 -7.18 -0.92
CA VAL A 128 13.66 -6.40 -1.94
C VAL A 128 14.03 -7.27 -3.14
N GLU A 129 14.40 -8.53 -2.92
CA GLU A 129 14.72 -9.51 -3.97
C GLU A 129 13.51 -9.75 -4.88
N ASP A 130 12.31 -9.83 -4.31
CA ASP A 130 11.07 -9.97 -5.09
C ASP A 130 10.83 -8.76 -5.98
N LEU A 131 10.97 -7.54 -5.44
CA LEU A 131 10.77 -6.30 -6.21
C LEU A 131 11.81 -6.14 -7.33
N ILE A 132 13.04 -6.61 -7.11
CA ILE A 132 14.06 -6.72 -8.17
C ILE A 132 13.66 -7.78 -9.20
N GLY A 133 13.21 -8.96 -8.76
CA GLY A 133 12.78 -10.06 -9.63
C GLY A 133 11.57 -9.69 -10.50
N PHE A 134 10.63 -8.91 -9.97
CA PHE A 134 9.50 -8.36 -10.73
C PHE A 134 9.93 -7.28 -11.73
N GLY A 135 11.13 -6.73 -11.58
CA GLY A 135 11.64 -5.58 -12.32
C GLY A 135 11.03 -4.26 -11.86
N THR A 136 10.42 -4.20 -10.67
CA THR A 136 9.87 -2.96 -10.09
C THR A 136 10.97 -1.93 -9.83
N MET A 137 12.14 -2.40 -9.44
CA MET A 137 13.39 -1.63 -9.31
C MET A 137 14.58 -2.49 -9.76
N SER A 138 15.75 -1.88 -9.90
CA SER A 138 17.02 -2.58 -10.16
C SER A 138 17.81 -2.76 -8.87
N ALA A 139 18.75 -3.72 -8.82
CA ALA A 139 19.63 -3.88 -7.65
C ALA A 139 20.43 -2.61 -7.31
N ALA A 140 20.82 -1.81 -8.31
CA ALA A 140 21.50 -0.54 -8.09
C ALA A 140 20.60 0.50 -7.40
N THR A 141 19.33 0.59 -7.84
CA THR A 141 18.35 1.50 -7.22
C THR A 141 17.89 1.00 -5.85
N ALA A 142 17.83 -0.32 -5.62
CA ALA A 142 17.59 -0.89 -4.31
C ALA A 142 18.67 -0.48 -3.30
N ARG A 143 19.97 -0.65 -3.64
CA ARG A 143 21.09 -0.20 -2.78
C ARG A 143 21.08 1.31 -2.51
N PHE A 144 20.69 2.10 -3.51
CA PHE A 144 20.54 3.54 -3.34
C PHE A 144 19.42 3.87 -2.34
N LEU A 145 18.26 3.24 -2.47
CA LEU A 145 17.13 3.45 -1.57
C LEU A 145 17.40 2.94 -0.15
N GLU A 146 18.08 1.80 -0.01
CA GLU A 146 18.59 1.32 1.28
C GLU A 146 19.50 2.36 1.94
N ALA A 147 20.48 2.89 1.22
CA ALA A 147 21.35 3.94 1.73
C ALA A 147 20.57 5.21 2.15
N CYS A 148 19.53 5.60 1.40
CA CYS A 148 18.64 6.70 1.78
C CYS A 148 17.88 6.42 3.09
N VAL A 149 17.37 5.19 3.29
CA VAL A 149 16.65 4.82 4.51
C VAL A 149 17.61 4.76 5.70
N VAL A 150 18.76 4.10 5.56
CA VAL A 150 19.78 3.98 6.61
C VAL A 150 20.29 5.38 7.01
N GLY A 151 20.54 6.26 6.04
CA GLY A 151 20.93 7.64 6.30
C GLY A 151 19.79 8.59 6.67
N ARG A 152 18.68 8.06 7.17
CA ARG A 152 17.56 8.83 7.78
C ARG A 152 16.97 9.91 6.87
N LEU A 153 16.86 9.63 5.56
CA LEU A 153 16.11 10.51 4.67
C LEU A 153 14.61 10.32 4.83
N ASN A 154 13.87 11.41 4.79
CA ASN A 154 12.42 11.45 4.79
C ASN A 154 11.89 11.11 3.38
N VAL A 155 11.21 9.97 3.25
CA VAL A 155 10.83 9.38 1.95
C VAL A 155 9.31 9.37 1.75
N ILE A 156 8.87 9.90 0.61
CA ILE A 156 7.49 9.77 0.13
C ILE A 156 7.42 8.70 -0.96
N VAL A 157 6.64 7.65 -0.74
CA VAL A 157 6.30 6.67 -1.76
C VAL A 157 4.99 7.06 -2.42
N SER A 158 5.01 7.45 -3.70
CA SER A 158 3.85 8.02 -4.37
C SER A 158 3.38 7.21 -5.58
N GLY A 159 2.15 7.44 -6.03
CA GLY A 159 1.55 6.71 -7.16
C GLY A 159 0.04 6.49 -7.05
N GLY A 160 -0.56 6.03 -8.13
CA GLY A 160 -2.01 5.76 -8.20
C GLY A 160 -2.48 4.58 -7.33
N THR A 161 -3.78 4.30 -7.37
CA THR A 161 -4.36 3.10 -6.77
C THR A 161 -3.80 1.83 -7.43
N GLY A 162 -3.47 0.82 -6.62
CA GLY A 162 -3.01 -0.49 -7.11
C GLY A 162 -1.61 -0.52 -7.74
N THR A 163 -0.82 0.55 -7.60
CA THR A 163 0.57 0.61 -8.13
C THR A 163 1.60 -0.06 -7.22
N GLY A 164 1.21 -0.47 -6.00
CA GLY A 164 2.10 -1.15 -5.04
C GLY A 164 2.81 -0.22 -4.04
N LYS A 165 2.24 0.96 -3.73
CA LYS A 165 2.82 1.90 -2.76
C LYS A 165 3.12 1.27 -1.39
N THR A 166 2.12 0.66 -0.76
CA THR A 166 2.28 0.04 0.56
C THR A 166 3.31 -1.09 0.53
N THR A 167 3.35 -1.88 -0.55
CA THR A 167 4.36 -2.91 -0.76
C THR A 167 5.77 -2.33 -0.80
N THR A 168 5.99 -1.30 -1.61
CA THR A 168 7.30 -0.62 -1.69
C THR A 168 7.65 0.04 -0.36
N LEU A 169 6.68 0.68 0.31
CA LEU A 169 6.91 1.26 1.63
C LEU A 169 7.29 0.20 2.67
N ASN A 170 6.70 -0.99 2.63
CA ASN A 170 7.05 -2.09 3.53
C ASN A 170 8.51 -2.54 3.30
N VAL A 171 8.92 -2.71 2.04
CA VAL A 171 10.32 -3.05 1.68
C VAL A 171 11.28 -1.93 2.08
N LEU A 172 10.95 -0.66 1.85
CA LEU A 172 11.82 0.44 2.29
C LEU A 172 11.93 0.48 3.81
N SER A 173 10.83 0.25 4.53
CA SER A 173 10.83 0.21 5.99
C SER A 173 11.62 -0.97 6.54
N SER A 174 11.80 -2.05 5.77
CA SER A 174 12.65 -3.18 6.15
C SER A 174 14.15 -2.85 6.09
N PHE A 175 14.56 -1.72 5.51
CA PHE A 175 15.95 -1.24 5.55
C PHE A 175 16.26 -0.41 6.79
N ILE A 176 15.26 -0.13 7.64
CA ILE A 176 15.49 0.56 8.90
C ILE A 176 16.34 -0.35 9.82
N PRO A 177 17.44 0.15 10.41
CA PRO A 177 18.27 -0.64 11.33
C PRO A 177 17.50 -1.21 12.54
N ASP A 178 17.90 -2.41 12.99
CA ASP A 178 17.24 -3.14 14.09
C ASP A 178 17.36 -2.44 15.46
N ASP A 179 18.31 -1.52 15.64
CA ASP A 179 18.51 -0.74 16.86
C ASP A 179 17.61 0.51 16.95
N GLU A 180 16.77 0.75 15.94
CA GLU A 180 15.85 1.88 15.88
C GLU A 180 14.43 1.49 16.32
N ARG A 181 13.81 2.34 17.14
CA ARG A 181 12.41 2.18 17.55
C ARG A 181 11.46 2.72 16.49
N ILE A 182 10.62 1.85 15.94
CA ILE A 182 9.71 2.18 14.84
C ILE A 182 8.27 2.24 15.34
N VAL A 183 7.57 3.31 14.99
CA VAL A 183 6.11 3.40 15.20
C VAL A 183 5.42 3.43 13.83
N THR A 184 4.58 2.44 13.56
CA THR A 184 3.72 2.44 12.35
C THR A 184 2.34 2.99 12.68
N VAL A 185 1.79 3.78 11.76
CA VAL A 185 0.45 4.37 11.88
C VAL A 185 -0.32 4.11 10.60
N GLU A 186 -1.43 3.37 10.68
CA GLU A 186 -2.18 2.91 9.50
C GLU A 186 -3.68 2.99 9.71
N ASP A 187 -4.47 3.17 8.64
CA ASP A 187 -5.93 3.05 8.72
C ASP A 187 -6.35 1.62 9.06
N ALA A 188 -5.60 0.69 8.48
CA ALA A 188 -5.67 -0.74 8.69
C ALA A 188 -4.24 -1.24 8.63
N LYS A 189 -3.76 -1.97 9.65
CA LYS A 189 -2.49 -2.70 9.61
C LYS A 189 -2.38 -3.51 8.32
N GLU A 190 -1.45 -3.09 7.47
CA GLU A 190 -0.96 -3.72 6.24
C GLU A 190 0.57 -3.93 6.31
N LEU A 191 1.28 -3.12 7.10
CA LEU A 191 2.71 -3.20 7.27
C LEU A 191 3.15 -4.36 8.15
N GLN A 192 4.20 -5.02 7.69
CA GLN A 192 4.82 -6.20 8.28
C GLN A 192 6.34 -5.99 8.27
N LEU A 193 6.81 -5.36 9.33
CA LEU A 193 8.22 -5.09 9.58
C LEU A 193 8.81 -6.24 10.41
N HIS A 194 10.03 -6.65 10.08
CA HIS A 194 10.69 -7.80 10.72
C HIS A 194 11.53 -7.40 11.94
N GLN A 195 11.79 -6.10 12.12
CA GLN A 195 12.57 -5.57 13.23
C GLN A 195 11.84 -5.81 14.57
N ASP A 196 12.61 -6.00 15.64
CA ASP A 196 12.06 -6.32 16.97
C ASP A 196 11.31 -5.14 17.60
N HIS A 197 11.80 -3.90 17.42
CA HIS A 197 11.28 -2.72 18.13
C HIS A 197 10.19 -1.96 17.38
N VAL A 198 9.20 -2.70 16.87
CA VAL A 198 8.08 -2.14 16.08
C VAL A 198 6.79 -2.03 16.91
N LEU A 199 6.20 -0.84 16.92
CA LEU A 199 4.93 -0.56 17.58
C LEU A 199 3.90 -0.15 16.53
N ALA A 200 2.97 -1.06 16.25
CA ALA A 200 1.92 -0.82 15.27
C ALA A 200 0.69 -0.17 15.92
N MET A 201 0.23 0.93 15.34
CA MET A 201 -1.01 1.62 15.72
C MET A 201 -1.96 1.70 14.53
N GLU A 202 -3.24 1.44 14.80
CA GLU A 202 -4.31 1.45 13.79
C GLU A 202 -5.36 2.51 14.14
N ALA A 203 -5.80 3.27 13.13
CA ALA A 203 -6.91 4.20 13.30
C ALA A 203 -8.20 3.45 13.61
N ARG A 204 -9.09 4.11 14.35
CA ARG A 204 -10.39 3.54 14.71
C ARG A 204 -11.51 4.43 14.19
N PRO A 205 -12.42 3.93 13.33
CA PRO A 205 -13.60 4.68 12.96
C PRO A 205 -14.47 4.95 14.20
N PRO A 206 -15.37 5.96 14.16
CA PRO A 206 -16.34 6.15 15.23
C PRO A 206 -17.21 4.90 15.41
N ASN A 207 -17.70 4.70 16.63
CA ASN A 207 -18.76 3.74 16.89
C ASN A 207 -20.09 4.21 16.27
N ILE A 208 -21.13 3.39 16.40
CA ILE A 208 -22.48 3.67 15.84
C ILE A 208 -23.08 4.98 16.38
N GLU A 209 -22.69 5.40 17.60
CA GLU A 209 -23.11 6.68 18.18
C GLU A 209 -22.29 7.88 17.68
N GLY A 210 -21.39 7.68 16.72
CA GLY A 210 -20.47 8.71 16.22
C GLY A 210 -19.32 9.06 17.16
N LYS A 211 -19.08 8.25 18.21
CA LYS A 211 -18.09 8.52 19.26
C LYS A 211 -16.87 7.63 19.17
N GLY A 212 -15.78 8.07 19.81
CA GLY A 212 -14.59 7.24 19.99
C GLY A 212 -13.77 7.03 18.71
N GLN A 213 -13.95 7.87 17.70
CA GLN A 213 -13.04 7.92 16.55
C GLN A 213 -11.62 8.22 17.03
N VAL A 214 -10.65 7.50 16.47
CA VAL A 214 -9.21 7.78 16.62
C VAL A 214 -8.66 7.88 15.20
N THR A 215 -8.25 9.08 14.80
CA THR A 215 -7.77 9.35 13.45
C THR A 215 -6.28 9.05 13.32
N ILE A 216 -5.78 8.91 12.09
CA ILE A 216 -4.33 8.85 11.80
C ILE A 216 -3.62 10.05 12.43
N ARG A 217 -4.23 11.23 12.36
CA ARG A 217 -3.70 12.45 12.97
C ARG A 217 -3.50 12.32 14.48
N ASP A 218 -4.48 11.74 15.19
CA ASP A 218 -4.38 11.52 16.63
C ASP A 218 -3.22 10.57 16.97
N LEU A 219 -3.06 9.52 16.17
CA LEU A 219 -2.00 8.54 16.32
C LEU A 219 -0.61 9.11 16.02
N VAL A 220 -0.46 9.92 14.97
CA VAL A 220 0.80 10.63 14.66
C VAL A 220 1.16 11.58 15.79
N ARG A 221 0.21 12.33 16.34
CA ARG A 221 0.49 13.19 17.52
C ARG A 221 0.88 12.40 18.75
N ASN A 222 0.24 11.25 18.96
CA ASN A 222 0.57 10.37 20.07
C ASN A 222 1.97 9.74 19.91
N SER A 223 2.35 9.35 18.68
CA SER A 223 3.64 8.73 18.41
C SER A 223 4.82 9.61 18.81
N LEU A 224 4.71 10.93 18.66
CA LEU A 224 5.75 11.89 19.08
C LEU A 224 6.08 11.82 20.58
N ARG A 225 5.18 11.27 21.41
CA ARG A 225 5.41 11.07 22.86
C ARG A 225 5.97 9.69 23.19
N MET A 226 6.10 8.81 22.21
CA MET A 226 6.53 7.43 22.37
C MET A 226 8.04 7.26 22.19
N ARG A 227 8.79 8.37 22.04
CA ARG A 227 10.22 8.41 21.69
C ARG A 227 10.55 7.50 20.48
N PRO A 228 9.89 7.66 19.33
CA PRO A 228 10.24 6.88 18.14
C PRO A 228 11.55 7.40 17.54
N ASP A 229 12.36 6.49 16.99
CA ASP A 229 13.43 6.86 16.06
C ASP A 229 12.87 7.05 14.65
N ARG A 230 11.84 6.26 14.29
CA ARG A 230 11.17 6.30 12.99
C ARG A 230 9.65 6.32 13.14
N ILE A 231 9.00 7.15 12.33
CA ILE A 231 7.55 7.14 12.17
C ILE A 231 7.24 6.74 10.73
N VAL A 232 6.49 5.65 10.58
CA VAL A 232 6.05 5.15 9.28
C VAL A 232 4.54 5.29 9.20
N VAL A 233 4.05 6.12 8.29
CA VAL A 233 2.62 6.32 8.08
C VAL A 233 2.19 5.57 6.84
N GLY A 234 1.23 4.66 6.96
CA GLY A 234 0.80 3.80 5.85
C GLY A 234 0.33 4.61 4.64
N GLU A 235 -0.50 5.63 4.87
CA GLU A 235 -0.89 6.59 3.83
C GLU A 235 -1.36 7.89 4.48
N VAL A 236 -0.99 9.02 3.88
CA VAL A 236 -1.47 10.35 4.28
C VAL A 236 -2.55 10.79 3.29
N ARG A 237 -3.71 11.18 3.82
CA ARG A 237 -4.94 11.54 3.11
C ARG A 237 -5.59 12.86 3.60
N GLY A 238 -5.07 13.47 4.67
CA GLY A 238 -5.66 14.66 5.28
C GLY A 238 -4.71 15.43 6.21
N GLY A 239 -5.29 16.07 7.23
CA GLY A 239 -4.61 17.03 8.10
C GLY A 239 -3.41 16.47 8.89
N GLU A 240 -3.28 15.15 9.02
CA GLU A 240 -2.09 14.48 9.54
C GLU A 240 -0.82 14.78 8.74
N ALA A 241 -0.95 15.22 7.48
CA ALA A 241 0.18 15.68 6.67
C ALA A 241 1.01 16.76 7.39
N LEU A 242 0.34 17.72 8.05
CA LEU A 242 1.03 18.78 8.79
C LEU A 242 1.81 18.21 9.98
N ASP A 243 1.16 17.37 10.79
CA ASP A 243 1.78 16.79 11.98
C ASP A 243 2.95 15.86 11.60
N MET A 244 2.86 15.21 10.43
CA MET A 244 3.94 14.41 9.84
C MET A 244 5.12 15.27 9.38
N LEU A 245 4.87 16.36 8.65
CA LEU A 245 5.91 17.33 8.26
C LEU A 245 6.58 17.97 9.50
N GLN A 246 5.82 18.21 10.56
CA GLN A 246 6.38 18.67 11.83
C GLN A 246 7.28 17.62 12.46
N ALA A 247 6.85 16.35 12.51
CA ALA A 247 7.68 15.25 13.01
C ALA A 247 9.02 15.17 12.27
N MET A 248 8.97 15.21 10.93
CA MET A 248 10.13 15.19 10.05
C MET A 248 11.09 16.36 10.26
N ASN A 249 10.59 17.53 10.66
CA ASN A 249 11.42 18.70 10.96
C ASN A 249 11.91 18.74 12.43
N THR A 250 11.34 17.91 13.32
CA THR A 250 11.55 18.00 14.78
C THR A 250 12.17 16.72 15.37
N GLY A 251 13.20 16.21 14.71
CA GLY A 251 14.06 15.14 15.26
C GLY A 251 13.51 13.72 15.09
N HIS A 252 12.51 13.53 14.24
CA HIS A 252 12.03 12.21 13.79
C HIS A 252 12.36 12.01 12.31
N ASP A 253 13.62 12.27 11.98
CA ASP A 253 14.17 12.11 10.64
C ASP A 253 14.04 10.65 10.17
N GLY A 254 14.03 10.47 8.86
CA GLY A 254 13.94 9.13 8.29
C GLY A 254 12.52 8.57 8.26
N SER A 255 11.50 9.42 8.44
CA SER A 255 10.10 9.05 8.38
C SER A 255 9.69 8.69 6.93
N ILE A 256 8.82 7.70 6.79
CA ILE A 256 8.39 7.18 5.48
C ILE A 256 6.86 7.20 5.41
N THR A 257 6.29 7.64 4.29
CA THR A 257 4.84 7.52 4.06
C THR A 257 4.47 7.27 2.61
N THR A 258 3.23 6.83 2.38
CA THR A 258 2.64 6.85 1.04
C THR A 258 1.70 8.04 0.80
N VAL A 259 1.65 8.49 -0.45
CA VAL A 259 0.69 9.49 -0.93
C VAL A 259 0.13 9.06 -2.28
N HIS A 260 -1.20 9.08 -2.44
CA HIS A 260 -1.79 8.88 -3.75
C HIS A 260 -1.53 10.10 -4.65
N SER A 261 -0.85 9.92 -5.78
CA SER A 261 -0.58 10.98 -6.75
C SER A 261 -0.32 10.45 -8.16
N ASN A 262 -0.37 11.34 -9.15
CA ASN A 262 -0.13 11.01 -10.56
C ASN A 262 1.29 11.33 -11.04
N SER A 263 2.09 12.04 -10.24
CA SER A 263 3.49 12.37 -10.53
C SER A 263 4.23 12.84 -9.26
N PRO A 264 5.58 12.93 -9.28
CA PRO A 264 6.33 13.55 -8.19
C PRO A 264 5.86 14.97 -7.85
N ARG A 265 5.63 15.82 -8.88
CA ARG A 265 5.13 17.19 -8.70
C ARG A 265 3.74 17.23 -8.06
N ASP A 266 2.83 16.37 -8.53
CA ASP A 266 1.46 16.24 -7.98
C ASP A 266 1.49 15.78 -6.53
N SER A 267 2.47 14.95 -6.14
CA SER A 267 2.65 14.51 -4.75
C SER A 267 2.84 15.71 -3.81
N LEU A 268 3.67 16.68 -4.20
CA LEU A 268 3.87 17.90 -3.42
C LEU A 268 2.59 18.74 -3.36
N SER A 269 1.90 18.96 -4.49
CA SER A 269 0.64 19.70 -4.50
C SER A 269 -0.45 19.08 -3.61
N ARG A 270 -0.49 17.74 -3.54
CA ARG A 270 -1.41 17.02 -2.65
C ARG A 270 -1.03 17.14 -1.18
N ILE A 271 0.25 17.02 -0.85
CA ILE A 271 0.75 17.25 0.52
C ILE A 271 0.44 18.68 0.98
N GLU A 272 0.64 19.69 0.12
CA GLU A 272 0.25 21.08 0.40
C GLU A 272 -1.25 21.20 0.70
N THR A 273 -2.10 20.59 -0.14
CA THR A 273 -3.56 20.60 0.05
C THR A 273 -3.98 19.90 1.34
N MET A 274 -3.42 18.73 1.63
CA MET A 274 -3.70 17.97 2.85
C MET A 274 -3.24 18.72 4.10
N THR A 275 -2.14 19.47 4.02
CA THR A 275 -1.66 20.32 5.12
C THR A 275 -2.65 21.44 5.43
N LEU A 276 -3.31 22.03 4.42
CA LEU A 276 -4.36 23.04 4.63
C LEU A 276 -5.61 22.47 5.34
N MET A 277 -5.87 21.16 5.20
CA MET A 277 -6.98 20.48 5.89
C MET A 277 -6.72 20.30 7.40
N ALA A 278 -5.51 20.59 7.87
CA ALA A 278 -5.16 20.51 9.29
C ALA A 278 -5.90 21.55 10.16
N GLY A 279 -6.55 22.55 9.55
CA GLY A 279 -7.36 23.55 10.24
C GLY A 279 -6.58 24.74 10.81
N PHE A 280 -5.32 24.89 10.42
CA PHE A 280 -4.50 26.06 10.74
C PHE A 280 -4.46 27.01 9.55
N ASP A 281 -4.60 28.31 9.81
CA ASP A 281 -4.45 29.35 8.80
C ASP A 281 -2.96 29.70 8.62
N LEU A 282 -2.24 28.81 7.93
CA LEU A 282 -0.82 29.01 7.61
C LEU A 282 -0.69 29.58 6.19
N PRO A 283 0.15 30.61 5.98
CA PRO A 283 0.48 31.07 4.64
C PRO A 283 1.04 29.92 3.80
N ILE A 284 0.59 29.79 2.54
CA ILE A 284 1.03 28.72 1.62
C ILE A 284 2.56 28.65 1.53
N ARG A 285 3.22 29.81 1.50
CA ARG A 285 4.69 29.86 1.50
C ARG A 285 5.31 29.17 2.71
N ALA A 286 4.76 29.36 3.91
CA ALA A 286 5.27 28.71 5.12
C ALA A 286 5.07 27.18 5.07
N ILE A 287 3.96 26.71 4.48
CA ILE A 287 3.73 25.28 4.23
C ILE A 287 4.79 24.73 3.27
N ARG A 288 5.07 25.43 2.17
CA ARG A 288 6.09 25.02 1.21
C ARG A 288 7.49 25.00 1.82
N GLU A 289 7.81 25.98 2.66
CA GLU A 289 9.08 26.03 3.39
C GLU A 289 9.23 24.82 4.33
N GLN A 290 8.18 24.47 5.07
CA GLN A 290 8.17 23.25 5.90
C GLN A 290 8.31 21.97 5.07
N MET A 291 7.62 21.88 3.93
CA MET A 291 7.71 20.73 3.03
C MET A 291 9.10 20.58 2.40
N ALA A 292 9.68 21.68 1.94
CA ALA A 292 11.00 21.68 1.31
C ALA A 292 12.13 21.37 2.31
N SER A 293 11.92 21.70 3.58
CA SER A 293 12.84 21.34 4.67
C SER A 293 12.66 19.88 5.14
N ALA A 294 11.41 19.40 5.19
CA ALA A 294 11.10 18.08 5.72
C ALA A 294 11.37 16.94 4.73
N LEU A 295 11.04 17.13 3.45
CA LEU A 295 11.02 16.05 2.48
C LEU A 295 12.38 15.96 1.76
N ASP A 296 12.99 14.78 1.74
CA ASP A 296 14.26 14.55 1.04
C ASP A 296 14.03 13.87 -0.33
N LEU A 297 13.17 12.85 -0.37
CA LEU A 297 13.05 11.96 -1.53
C LEU A 297 11.61 11.57 -1.85
N ILE A 298 11.26 11.54 -3.15
CA ILE A 298 10.01 11.01 -3.68
C ILE A 298 10.32 9.79 -4.57
N VAL A 299 9.73 8.64 -4.23
CA VAL A 299 9.78 7.40 -5.01
C VAL A 299 8.41 7.18 -5.65
N HIS A 300 8.29 7.43 -6.95
CA HIS A 300 7.01 7.39 -7.66
C HIS A 300 6.81 6.07 -8.41
N LEU A 301 5.68 5.41 -8.16
CA LEU A 301 5.27 4.16 -8.81
C LEU A 301 4.15 4.38 -9.82
N THR A 302 4.24 3.65 -10.92
CA THR A 302 3.22 3.60 -11.95
C THR A 302 2.88 2.15 -12.29
N ARG A 303 1.59 1.86 -12.46
CA ARG A 303 1.13 0.63 -13.11
C ARG A 303 1.16 0.86 -14.62
N LEU A 304 2.08 0.20 -15.30
CA LEU A 304 2.25 0.33 -16.75
C LEU A 304 1.13 -0.40 -17.49
N ARG A 305 1.02 -0.12 -18.79
CA ARG A 305 -0.04 -0.69 -19.66
C ARG A 305 0.05 -2.21 -19.79
N ASP A 306 1.22 -2.79 -19.57
CA ASP A 306 1.44 -4.24 -19.54
C ASP A 306 1.05 -4.88 -18.19
N GLY A 307 0.45 -4.11 -17.29
CA GLY A 307 0.03 -4.54 -15.96
C GLY A 307 1.14 -4.53 -14.91
N THR A 308 2.40 -4.32 -15.31
CA THR A 308 3.53 -4.34 -14.38
C THR A 308 3.56 -3.09 -13.49
N ARG A 309 4.04 -3.26 -12.26
CA ARG A 309 4.26 -2.18 -11.30
C ARG A 309 5.74 -1.79 -11.34
N ARG A 310 6.03 -0.53 -11.64
CA ARG A 310 7.40 0.00 -11.81
C ARG A 310 7.58 1.28 -11.04
N ILE A 311 8.73 1.45 -10.40
CA ILE A 311 9.20 2.77 -10.01
C ILE A 311 9.59 3.50 -11.29
N THR A 312 8.98 4.66 -11.53
CA THR A 312 9.22 5.46 -12.73
C THR A 312 10.10 6.67 -12.47
N HIS A 313 10.07 7.19 -11.24
CA HIS A 313 10.86 8.35 -10.83
C HIS A 313 11.41 8.13 -9.42
N ILE A 314 12.67 8.47 -9.24
CA ILE A 314 13.29 8.70 -7.93
C ILE A 314 13.78 10.14 -7.96
N THR A 315 13.09 11.01 -7.24
CA THR A 315 13.20 12.47 -7.35
C THR A 315 13.61 13.05 -5.99
N GLU A 316 14.70 13.80 -5.96
CA GLU A 316 15.13 14.57 -4.79
C GLU A 316 14.33 15.86 -4.68
N VAL A 317 13.98 16.25 -3.46
CA VAL A 317 13.46 17.59 -3.12
C VAL A 317 14.63 18.44 -2.64
N GLN A 318 14.92 19.56 -3.30
CA GLN A 318 16.18 20.30 -3.07
C GLN A 318 16.03 21.58 -2.25
N GLY A 319 14.82 22.11 -2.11
CA GLY A 319 14.57 23.39 -1.44
C GLY A 319 13.52 24.22 -2.18
N MET A 320 13.58 25.54 -2.02
CA MET A 320 12.70 26.49 -2.71
C MET A 320 13.48 27.51 -3.52
N GLU A 321 12.93 27.87 -4.68
CA GLU A 321 13.32 29.05 -5.46
C GLU A 321 12.09 29.95 -5.60
N GLY A 322 12.12 31.11 -4.93
CA GLY A 322 10.92 31.93 -4.74
C GLY A 322 9.84 31.14 -4.00
N ASP A 323 8.67 30.98 -4.62
CA ASP A 323 7.53 30.25 -4.06
C ASP A 323 7.43 28.79 -4.57
N VAL A 324 8.41 28.31 -5.32
CA VAL A 324 8.37 26.98 -5.97
C VAL A 324 9.35 26.04 -5.28
N ILE A 325 8.86 24.90 -4.78
CA ILE A 325 9.72 23.81 -4.31
C ILE A 325 10.43 23.19 -5.53
N THR A 326 11.76 23.20 -5.53
CA THR A 326 12.59 22.65 -6.59
C THR A 326 12.82 21.16 -6.39
N MET A 327 12.87 20.42 -7.50
CA MET A 327 13.02 18.98 -7.51
C MET A 327 14.03 18.57 -8.57
N GLN A 328 14.70 17.45 -8.35
CA GLN A 328 15.67 16.91 -9.28
C GLN A 328 15.51 15.41 -9.42
N ASP A 329 15.25 14.95 -10.65
CA ASP A 329 15.18 13.51 -10.92
C ASP A 329 16.59 12.90 -10.86
N VAL A 330 16.76 11.92 -9.97
CA VAL A 330 18.00 11.15 -9.81
C VAL A 330 17.96 9.91 -10.68
N PHE A 331 16.80 9.24 -10.74
CA PHE A 331 16.54 8.13 -11.64
C PHE A 331 15.21 8.28 -12.37
N LEU A 332 15.21 7.94 -13.67
CA LEU A 332 14.04 7.94 -14.53
C LEU A 332 13.89 6.61 -15.26
N PHE A 333 12.66 6.13 -15.42
CA PHE A 333 12.40 4.91 -16.18
C PHE A 333 12.55 5.14 -17.68
N ASP A 334 13.33 4.28 -18.35
CA ASP A 334 13.60 4.39 -19.77
C ASP A 334 12.45 3.85 -20.64
N PHE A 335 11.44 4.70 -20.87
CA PHE A 335 10.39 4.41 -21.85
C PHE A 335 10.92 4.31 -23.29
N GLY A 336 12.12 4.83 -23.57
CA GLY A 336 12.77 4.77 -24.89
C GLY A 336 13.24 3.37 -25.28
N ALA A 337 13.45 2.47 -24.32
CA ALA A 337 13.78 1.06 -24.57
C ALA A 337 12.68 0.29 -25.32
N GLY A 338 11.48 0.86 -25.40
CA GLY A 338 10.35 0.31 -26.14
C GLY A 338 9.70 -0.90 -25.44
N ILE A 339 8.95 -1.65 -26.24
CA ILE A 339 8.10 -2.75 -25.80
C ILE A 339 8.56 -4.03 -26.52
N ASP A 340 8.46 -5.17 -25.86
CA ASP A 340 8.72 -6.49 -26.45
C ASP A 340 7.55 -6.99 -27.34
N PRO A 341 7.73 -8.09 -28.09
CA PRO A 341 6.66 -8.64 -28.93
C PRO A 341 5.40 -9.05 -28.18
N ASN A 342 5.48 -9.26 -26.86
CA ASN A 342 4.37 -9.65 -25.99
C ASN A 342 3.70 -8.43 -25.32
N GLY A 343 4.09 -7.20 -25.69
CA GLY A 343 3.52 -5.99 -25.12
C GLY A 343 4.15 -5.53 -23.79
N ARG A 344 5.24 -6.16 -23.33
CA ARG A 344 5.89 -5.81 -22.05
C ARG A 344 6.94 -4.71 -22.23
N PHE A 345 7.01 -3.76 -21.29
CA PHE A 345 8.02 -2.71 -21.31
C PHE A 345 9.42 -3.27 -21.03
N LYS A 346 10.40 -2.91 -21.87
CA LYS A 346 11.82 -3.29 -21.72
C LYS A 346 12.62 -2.30 -20.86
N GLY A 347 12.02 -1.15 -20.53
CA GLY A 347 12.67 -0.09 -19.78
C GLY A 347 13.08 -0.51 -18.38
N GLN A 348 14.09 0.19 -17.86
CA GLN A 348 14.53 0.10 -16.48
C GLN A 348 14.82 1.52 -15.97
N LEU A 349 14.92 1.69 -14.66
CA LEU A 349 15.40 2.94 -14.08
C LEU A 349 16.84 3.22 -14.51
N LYS A 350 17.08 4.42 -15.03
CA LYS A 350 18.39 4.93 -15.41
C LYS A 350 18.73 6.17 -14.60
N ALA A 351 19.98 6.25 -14.16
CA ALA A 351 20.51 7.45 -13.55
C ALA A 351 20.49 8.61 -14.56
N THR A 352 20.14 9.80 -14.08
CA THR A 352 20.14 11.03 -14.90
C THR A 352 21.53 11.65 -15.04
N GLY A 353 22.54 11.12 -14.36
CA GLY A 353 23.88 11.71 -14.28
C GLY A 353 24.06 12.65 -13.08
N ILE A 354 23.00 12.87 -12.31
CA ILE A 354 22.98 13.88 -11.25
C ILE A 354 23.22 13.21 -9.90
N ARG A 355 24.18 13.76 -9.15
CA ARG A 355 24.41 13.37 -7.76
C ARG A 355 23.51 14.21 -6.85
N PRO A 356 22.73 13.58 -5.96
CA PRO A 356 21.83 14.32 -5.08
C PRO A 356 22.62 15.14 -4.04
N ARG A 357 22.07 16.27 -3.61
CA ARG A 357 22.69 17.15 -2.59
C ARG A 357 22.77 16.45 -1.24
N PHE A 358 21.76 15.66 -0.87
CA PHE A 358 21.78 14.89 0.38
C PHE A 358 22.91 13.84 0.44
N ALA A 359 23.65 13.59 -0.65
CA ALA A 359 24.80 12.67 -0.62
C ALA A 359 25.88 13.11 0.38
N GLU A 360 26.01 14.40 0.67
CA GLU A 360 26.90 14.92 1.72
C GLU A 360 26.37 14.56 3.11
N LYS A 361 25.07 14.81 3.37
CA LYS A 361 24.38 14.39 4.61
C LYS A 361 24.54 12.90 4.89
N LEU A 362 24.39 12.06 3.86
CA LEU A 362 24.59 10.61 3.98
C LEU A 362 26.03 10.27 4.36
N ALA A 363 27.01 10.93 3.74
CA ALA A 363 28.42 10.69 4.02
C ALA A 363 28.81 11.06 5.45
N ASP A 364 28.22 12.12 6.01
CA ASP A 364 28.41 12.54 7.41
C ASP A 364 27.88 11.48 8.40
N LEU A 365 26.85 10.72 8.00
CA LEU A 365 26.32 9.57 8.74
C LEU A 365 27.07 8.25 8.43
N GLY A 366 28.18 8.31 7.70
CA GLY A 366 28.98 7.14 7.32
C GLY A 366 28.43 6.36 6.13
N VAL A 367 27.33 6.80 5.52
CA VAL A 367 26.70 6.15 4.36
C VAL A 367 27.25 6.74 3.06
N LYS A 368 28.18 6.02 2.42
CA LYS A 368 28.81 6.48 1.17
C LYS A 368 28.09 5.95 -0.06
N LEU A 369 27.61 6.86 -0.90
CA LEU A 369 27.08 6.53 -2.22
C LEU A 369 28.23 6.46 -3.25
N GLY A 370 28.40 5.31 -3.88
CA GLY A 370 29.36 5.13 -4.96
C GLY A 370 29.01 5.96 -6.20
N ALA A 371 30.02 6.53 -6.86
CA ALA A 371 29.83 7.38 -8.04
C ALA A 371 29.22 6.62 -9.22
N GLU A 372 29.45 5.31 -9.29
CA GLU A 372 28.92 4.41 -10.30
C GLU A 372 27.39 4.32 -10.30
N LEU A 373 26.74 4.60 -9.17
CA LEU A 373 25.27 4.63 -9.07
C LEU A 373 24.65 5.71 -9.96
N PHE A 374 25.39 6.79 -10.22
CA PHE A 374 24.92 7.95 -10.98
C PHE A 374 25.47 8.00 -12.41
N ALA A 375 26.25 7.01 -12.83
CA ALA A 375 26.79 6.98 -14.18
C ALA A 375 25.67 6.86 -15.22
N THR A 376 25.67 7.76 -16.21
CA THR A 376 24.68 7.72 -17.29
C THR A 376 24.89 6.47 -18.14
N GLN A 377 23.86 5.63 -18.23
CA GLN A 377 23.87 4.50 -19.13
C GLN A 377 23.42 4.96 -20.53
N PRO A 378 24.10 4.54 -21.62
CA PRO A 378 23.67 4.88 -22.97
C PRO A 378 22.19 4.49 -23.17
N SER A 379 21.36 5.46 -23.59
CA SER A 379 20.04 5.10 -24.13
C SER A 379 20.27 4.32 -25.42
N ALA A 380 19.53 3.23 -25.61
CA ALA A 380 19.60 2.46 -26.85
C ALA A 380 19.08 3.36 -27.97
N ALA A 381 20.00 4.08 -28.64
CA ALA A 381 19.66 5.00 -29.70
C ALA A 381 18.87 4.25 -30.78
N LYS A 382 17.71 4.80 -31.15
CA LYS A 382 17.01 4.38 -32.37
C LYS A 382 18.03 4.51 -33.51
N ARG A 383 18.45 3.36 -34.07
CA ARG A 383 19.22 3.36 -35.33
C ARG A 383 18.43 4.23 -36.33
N PRO A 384 19.05 5.24 -36.96
CA PRO A 384 18.36 6.00 -37.99
C PRO A 384 17.92 5.03 -39.07
N ALA A 385 16.62 5.05 -39.39
CA ALA A 385 16.09 4.30 -40.51
C ALA A 385 16.87 4.73 -41.75
N GLY A 386 17.68 3.82 -42.28
CA GLY A 386 18.45 4.06 -43.50
C GLY A 386 17.50 4.49 -44.60
N ARG A 387 17.71 5.69 -45.13
CA ARG A 387 17.12 6.11 -46.40
C ARG A 387 17.57 5.09 -47.46
N ARG A 388 16.61 4.43 -48.09
CA ARG A 388 16.78 3.83 -49.41
C ARG A 388 16.19 4.78 -50.44
#